data_AF-A0A9P3CBE4-F1
#
_entry.id   AF-A0A9P3CBE4-F1
#
_cell.length_a   1.000
_cell.length_b   1.000
_cell.length_c   1.000
_cell.angle_alpha   90.00
_cell.angle_beta   90.00
_cell.angle_gamma   90.00
#
_symmetry.space_group_name_H-M   'P 1'
#
loop_
_entity.id
_entity.type
_entity.pdbx_description
1 polymer ?
#
loop_
_entity_poly.entity_id
_entity_poly.type
_entity_poly.pdbx_seq_one_letter_code
_entity_poly.pdbx_strand_id
1 'polypeptide(L)'
;MEAGLDIDLWNESEGIYWKNRGVAQWVNMWGRGFHRLRDALGPAVLLVGPALASPPAIGNSWWDGFLGFIGANNSIPDQYTWHLECGGSCDLQTSNSTLKSLLSSYEQNLSGDTWYISRLERYDTLSLRGNWLSTAALHDFLARLVGKPNAGTSSYNPTAGGYWPTGEFQVYKYYHLNQTGIRLGTTGSADGGFDVYATKTGSVVKILCGSRAETGTWDITVTNLASLGLPSSGSITITTYEFPWTSQFGEVDSPVNLGQVTHTYTGDSVTWWVKFSSPNTAYAFEFAY
;
A
#
# COMPACT_ATOMS: atom_id res chain seq x y z
N MET A 1 -29.64 -6.31 -0.14
CA MET A 1 -28.27 -6.14 0.41
C MET A 1 -27.39 -5.72 -0.74
N GLU A 2 -26.52 -4.76 -0.51
CA GLU A 2 -25.61 -4.23 -1.52
C GLU A 2 -24.32 -5.06 -1.51
N ALA A 3 -23.88 -5.52 -2.68
CA ALA A 3 -22.64 -6.28 -2.79
C ALA A 3 -21.45 -5.31 -2.81
N GLY A 4 -20.43 -5.57 -1.98
CA GLY A 4 -19.28 -4.68 -1.81
C GLY A 4 -19.49 -3.54 -0.80
N LEU A 5 -20.48 -3.65 0.10
CA LEU A 5 -20.60 -2.78 1.26
C LEU A 5 -19.92 -3.44 2.48
N ASP A 6 -18.85 -2.79 2.95
CA ASP A 6 -18.21 -3.06 4.24
C ASP A 6 -18.46 -1.85 5.16
N ILE A 7 -18.69 -2.07 6.45
CA ILE A 7 -19.04 -1.02 7.42
C ILE A 7 -18.02 -1.00 8.56
N ASP A 8 -17.26 0.10 8.66
CA ASP A 8 -16.52 0.42 9.88
C ASP A 8 -17.44 1.07 10.92
N LEU A 9 -17.29 0.67 12.18
CA LEU A 9 -18.12 1.18 13.28
C LEU A 9 -17.58 2.47 13.89
N TRP A 10 -16.27 2.75 13.82
CA TRP A 10 -15.68 3.99 14.34
C TRP A 10 -14.23 4.27 13.89
N ASN A 11 -14.03 5.34 13.11
CA ASN A 11 -12.70 5.89 12.76
C ASN A 11 -11.95 6.52 13.96
N GLU A 12 -10.72 6.10 14.20
CA GLU A 12 -9.75 6.62 15.19
C GLU A 12 -10.33 6.79 16.60
N SER A 13 -10.68 5.67 17.23
CA SER A 13 -11.26 5.71 18.57
C SER A 13 -10.32 6.36 19.60
N GLU A 14 -9.01 6.11 19.51
CA GLU A 14 -8.00 6.75 20.36
C GLU A 14 -7.84 8.26 20.14
N GLY A 15 -8.61 8.89 19.23
CA GLY A 15 -8.71 10.33 19.10
C GLY A 15 -9.27 11.04 20.34
N ILE A 16 -9.34 12.38 20.29
CA ILE A 16 -9.75 13.22 21.42
C ILE A 16 -11.17 12.89 21.96
N TYR A 17 -12.03 12.31 21.13
CA TYR A 17 -13.40 11.96 21.53
C TYR A 17 -13.42 10.87 22.61
N TRP A 18 -12.76 9.71 22.41
CA TRP A 18 -12.77 8.65 23.41
C TRP A 18 -11.62 8.74 24.43
N LYS A 19 -10.53 9.48 24.16
CA LYS A 19 -9.52 9.79 25.20
C LYS A 19 -10.15 10.39 26.47
N ASN A 20 -11.18 11.23 26.32
CA ASN A 20 -11.94 11.83 27.43
C ASN A 20 -13.09 10.94 27.99
N ARG A 21 -13.21 9.68 27.54
CA ARG A 21 -14.30 8.73 27.86
C ARG A 21 -13.80 7.34 28.29
N GLY A 22 -12.57 6.98 27.92
CA GLY A 22 -11.92 5.72 28.23
C GLY A 22 -12.27 4.59 27.27
N VAL A 23 -11.31 3.68 27.06
CA VAL A 23 -11.41 2.48 26.22
C VAL A 23 -12.67 1.67 26.55
N ALA A 24 -12.99 1.53 27.84
CA ALA A 24 -14.17 0.79 28.32
C ALA A 24 -15.51 1.32 27.78
N GLN A 25 -15.67 2.64 27.59
CA GLN A 25 -16.91 3.20 27.02
C GLN A 25 -16.97 3.00 25.49
N TRP A 26 -15.81 3.06 24.82
CA TRP A 26 -15.69 2.82 23.38
C TRP A 26 -15.96 1.35 23.00
N VAL A 27 -15.33 0.37 23.66
CA VAL A 27 -15.58 -1.05 23.33
C VAL A 27 -17.02 -1.47 23.63
N ASN A 28 -17.66 -0.83 24.62
CA ASN A 28 -19.10 -0.96 24.87
C ASN A 28 -19.96 -0.37 23.75
N MET A 29 -19.51 0.69 23.07
CA MET A 29 -20.16 1.21 21.85
C MET A 29 -19.98 0.20 20.71
N TRP A 30 -18.75 -0.28 20.48
CA TRP A 30 -18.43 -1.30 19.48
C TRP A 30 -19.35 -2.52 19.59
N GLY A 31 -19.39 -3.18 20.76
CA GLY A 31 -20.20 -4.40 20.93
C GLY A 31 -21.69 -4.19 20.67
N ARG A 32 -22.25 -3.02 21.05
CA ARG A 32 -23.65 -2.68 20.75
C ARG A 32 -23.87 -2.39 19.26
N GLY A 33 -22.93 -1.70 18.60
CA GLY A 33 -22.98 -1.44 17.17
C GLY A 33 -22.88 -2.73 16.36
N PHE A 34 -21.92 -3.60 16.69
CA PHE A 34 -21.65 -4.86 16.01
C PHE A 34 -22.87 -5.76 15.99
N HIS A 35 -23.42 -6.10 17.17
CA HIS A 35 -24.59 -6.97 17.26
C HIS A 35 -25.80 -6.34 16.58
N ARG A 36 -26.02 -5.03 16.74
CA ARG A 36 -27.16 -4.33 16.11
C ARG A 36 -27.08 -4.30 14.58
N LEU A 37 -25.88 -4.15 14.00
CA LEU A 37 -25.66 -4.18 12.56
C LEU A 37 -25.73 -5.62 12.02
N ARG A 38 -25.13 -6.59 12.72
CA ARG A 38 -25.16 -8.02 12.35
C ARG A 38 -26.59 -8.56 12.34
N ASP A 39 -27.42 -8.21 13.31
CA ASP A 39 -28.85 -8.56 13.36
C ASP A 39 -29.64 -7.95 12.19
N ALA A 40 -29.28 -6.75 11.75
CA ALA A 40 -30.03 -5.98 10.75
C ALA A 40 -29.61 -6.28 9.30
N LEU A 41 -28.34 -6.64 9.09
CA LEU A 41 -27.71 -6.77 7.76
C LEU A 41 -27.19 -8.19 7.48
N GLY A 42 -27.15 -9.06 8.49
CA GLY A 42 -26.67 -10.44 8.38
C GLY A 42 -25.14 -10.54 8.19
N PRO A 43 -24.63 -11.75 7.86
CA PRO A 43 -23.20 -12.00 7.63
C PRO A 43 -22.71 -11.60 6.22
N ALA A 44 -23.58 -11.08 5.35
CA ALA A 44 -23.25 -10.76 3.96
C ALA A 44 -22.74 -9.31 3.76
N VAL A 45 -22.87 -8.47 4.79
CA VAL A 45 -22.23 -7.15 4.90
C VAL A 45 -21.11 -7.30 5.91
N LEU A 46 -19.89 -6.92 5.55
CA LEU A 46 -18.75 -7.07 6.46
C LEU A 46 -18.73 -5.95 7.49
N LEU A 47 -18.41 -6.28 8.73
CA LEU A 47 -18.24 -5.34 9.84
C LEU A 47 -16.74 -5.27 10.16
N VAL A 48 -16.14 -4.10 10.01
CA VAL A 48 -14.69 -3.89 10.10
C VAL A 48 -14.34 -2.91 11.23
N GLY A 49 -13.12 -3.00 11.73
CA GLY A 49 -12.58 -2.11 12.77
C GLY A 49 -11.27 -2.65 13.34
N PRO A 50 -10.67 -2.03 14.37
CA PRO A 50 -11.16 -0.89 15.14
C PRO A 50 -10.86 0.50 14.55
N ALA A 51 -10.25 0.56 13.36
CA ALA A 51 -9.74 1.78 12.73
C ALA A 51 -8.92 2.66 13.69
N LEU A 52 -8.03 2.04 14.47
CA LEU A 52 -7.15 2.75 15.40
C LEU A 52 -6.12 3.61 14.63
N ALA A 53 -5.78 4.77 15.18
CA ALA A 53 -4.80 5.70 14.59
C ALA A 53 -3.37 5.15 14.70
N SER A 54 -3.10 4.44 15.80
CA SER A 54 -1.85 3.77 16.10
C SER A 54 -1.88 2.33 15.60
N PRO A 55 -0.82 1.86 14.92
CA PRO A 55 -0.75 0.46 14.54
C PRO A 55 -0.68 -0.46 15.77
N PRO A 56 -1.05 -1.75 15.57
CA PRO A 56 -0.95 -2.81 16.56
C PRO A 56 0.41 -2.87 17.26
N ALA A 57 0.38 -2.74 18.58
CA ALA A 57 1.56 -2.70 19.44
C ALA A 57 1.28 -3.40 20.78
N ILE A 58 2.19 -4.27 21.23
CA ILE A 58 2.08 -4.94 22.53
C ILE A 58 2.12 -3.90 23.66
N GLY A 59 1.14 -3.92 24.56
CA GLY A 59 1.02 -2.94 25.64
C GLY A 59 0.34 -1.62 25.23
N ASN A 60 -0.16 -1.51 23.98
CA ASN A 60 -1.06 -0.42 23.63
C ASN A 60 -2.46 -0.73 24.19
N SER A 61 -2.81 -0.04 25.28
CA SER A 61 -4.10 -0.18 25.98
C SER A 61 -5.37 -0.07 25.12
N TRP A 62 -5.32 0.57 23.93
CA TRP A 62 -6.45 0.58 22.99
C TRP A 62 -6.58 -0.75 22.24
N TRP A 63 -5.46 -1.32 21.80
CA TRP A 63 -5.42 -2.67 21.21
C TRP A 63 -5.72 -3.73 22.27
N ASP A 64 -4.99 -3.76 23.38
CA ASP A 64 -5.19 -4.75 24.45
C ASP A 64 -6.65 -4.75 24.96
N GLY A 65 -7.24 -3.57 25.13
CA GLY A 65 -8.64 -3.40 25.57
C GLY A 65 -9.67 -3.75 24.50
N PHE A 66 -9.41 -3.51 23.22
CA PHE A 66 -10.28 -3.93 22.12
C PHE A 66 -10.27 -5.46 21.97
N LEU A 67 -9.08 -6.04 21.86
CA LEU A 67 -8.86 -7.46 21.61
C LEU A 67 -9.37 -8.33 22.78
N GLY A 68 -9.11 -7.92 24.02
CA GLY A 68 -9.66 -8.58 25.21
C GLY A 68 -11.19 -8.48 25.32
N PHE A 69 -11.81 -7.45 24.75
CA PHE A 69 -13.27 -7.28 24.76
C PHE A 69 -13.97 -8.12 23.69
N ILE A 70 -13.55 -8.03 22.42
CA ILE A 70 -14.29 -8.63 21.29
C ILE A 70 -14.40 -10.16 21.38
N GLY A 71 -13.36 -10.83 21.88
CA GLY A 71 -13.37 -12.28 22.10
C GLY A 71 -14.31 -12.73 23.23
N ALA A 72 -14.47 -11.91 24.27
CA ALA A 72 -15.41 -12.18 25.37
C ALA A 72 -16.85 -11.75 25.04
N ASN A 73 -17.02 -10.81 24.11
CA ASN A 73 -18.32 -10.24 23.71
C ASN A 73 -18.89 -10.87 22.41
N ASN A 74 -18.18 -11.82 21.79
CA ASN A 74 -18.49 -12.39 20.48
C ASN A 74 -18.73 -11.32 19.39
N SER A 75 -17.94 -10.24 19.42
CA SER A 75 -18.02 -9.09 18.49
C SER A 75 -16.72 -8.89 17.71
N ILE A 76 -16.13 -10.00 17.28
CA ILE A 76 -14.99 -10.05 16.37
C ILE A 76 -15.41 -9.49 14.99
N PRO A 77 -14.73 -8.45 14.45
CA PRO A 77 -14.97 -8.00 13.08
C PRO A 77 -14.55 -9.04 12.05
N ASP A 78 -15.10 -8.95 10.84
CA ASP A 78 -14.75 -9.82 9.72
C ASP A 78 -13.40 -9.42 9.09
N GLN A 79 -12.99 -8.15 9.24
CA GLN A 79 -11.68 -7.64 8.86
C GLN A 79 -11.13 -6.71 9.95
N TYR A 80 -9.82 -6.77 10.22
CA TYR A 80 -9.14 -5.83 11.10
C TYR A 80 -8.54 -4.67 10.31
N THR A 81 -8.75 -3.42 10.76
CA THR A 81 -8.27 -2.20 10.11
C THR A 81 -7.76 -1.15 11.12
N TRP A 82 -6.75 -0.38 10.72
CA TRP A 82 -6.08 0.71 11.46
C TRP A 82 -5.20 1.50 10.49
N HIS A 83 -4.64 2.61 10.98
CA HIS A 83 -3.94 3.60 10.17
C HIS A 83 -2.41 3.49 10.28
N LEU A 84 -1.72 3.88 9.20
CA LEU A 84 -0.26 3.83 9.06
C LEU A 84 0.33 5.12 8.42
N GLU A 85 -0.25 6.30 8.69
CA GLU A 85 0.16 7.62 8.08
C GLU A 85 1.67 7.89 8.43
N CYS A 86 2.19 7.29 9.51
CA CYS A 86 3.50 7.52 10.16
C CYS A 86 4.77 7.16 9.34
N GLY A 87 4.63 6.91 8.04
CA GLY A 87 5.74 6.82 7.08
C GLY A 87 6.78 5.75 7.42
N GLY A 88 8.05 5.99 7.08
CA GLY A 88 9.16 5.06 7.30
C GLY A 88 9.47 4.68 8.76
N SER A 89 8.77 5.27 9.74
CA SER A 89 8.85 4.82 11.14
C SER A 89 7.95 3.62 11.46
N CYS A 90 6.92 3.39 10.64
CA CYS A 90 5.94 2.32 10.79
C CYS A 90 6.07 1.31 9.64
N ASP A 91 6.05 0.01 9.93
CA ASP A 91 6.35 -1.05 8.95
C ASP A 91 5.22 -2.08 8.94
N LEU A 92 4.67 -2.37 7.76
CA LEU A 92 3.80 -3.51 7.51
C LEU A 92 4.25 -4.76 8.27
N GLN A 93 5.46 -5.24 8.00
CA GLN A 93 5.95 -6.53 8.48
C GLN A 93 6.04 -6.56 10.02
N THR A 94 6.38 -5.45 10.66
CA THR A 94 6.45 -5.29 12.12
C THR A 94 5.08 -5.08 12.75
N SER A 95 4.28 -4.12 12.26
CA SER A 95 2.90 -3.89 12.73
C SER A 95 2.02 -5.11 12.50
N ASN A 96 2.34 -5.93 11.49
CA ASN A 96 1.62 -7.17 11.20
C ASN A 96 2.22 -8.39 11.86
N SER A 97 3.53 -8.49 12.10
CA SER A 97 4.05 -9.52 12.99
C SER A 97 3.47 -9.31 14.39
N THR A 98 3.42 -8.06 14.83
CA THR A 98 2.78 -7.64 16.08
C THR A 98 1.28 -7.89 16.05
N LEU A 99 0.57 -7.49 14.98
CA LEU A 99 -0.83 -7.89 14.88
C LEU A 99 -1.00 -9.38 14.61
N LYS A 100 -0.10 -10.20 14.07
CA LYS A 100 -0.29 -11.67 13.98
C LYS A 100 -0.04 -12.33 15.35
N SER A 101 0.83 -11.74 16.15
CA SER A 101 1.06 -12.06 17.55
C SER A 101 -0.11 -11.65 18.47
N LEU A 102 -1.05 -10.85 17.95
CA LEU A 102 -2.25 -10.37 18.65
C LEU A 102 -3.57 -10.87 18.00
N LEU A 103 -3.67 -10.89 16.65
CA LEU A 103 -4.70 -11.22 15.60
C LEU A 103 -4.20 -11.22 14.08
N SER A 104 -4.44 -10.20 13.18
CA SER A 104 -3.68 -9.77 11.90
C SER A 104 -4.48 -8.87 10.87
N SER A 105 -4.03 -8.10 9.82
CA SER A 105 -2.75 -7.47 9.28
C SER A 105 -2.91 -6.49 8.00
N TYR A 106 -2.05 -5.43 7.77
CA TYR A 106 -1.69 -4.50 6.60
C TYR A 106 -2.31 -3.07 6.26
N GLU A 107 -1.48 -1.99 5.95
CA GLU A 107 -1.76 -0.71 5.17
C GLU A 107 -0.48 0.19 4.82
N GLN A 108 -0.59 1.36 4.11
CA GLN A 108 0.46 2.02 3.25
C GLN A 108 1.00 3.48 3.52
N ASN A 109 2.01 3.90 2.71
CA ASN A 109 2.60 5.24 2.56
C ASN A 109 3.32 5.42 1.17
N LEU A 110 4.12 6.49 0.91
CA LEU A 110 4.39 7.11 -0.43
C LEU A 110 5.22 6.40 -1.55
N SER A 111 6.55 6.18 -1.50
CA SER A 111 7.30 5.39 -2.53
C SER A 111 7.33 3.89 -2.23
N GLY A 112 7.31 3.57 -0.94
CA GLY A 112 6.01 3.40 -0.29
C GLY A 112 4.98 2.72 -1.20
N ASP A 113 4.17 3.40 -2.01
CA ASP A 113 3.02 2.79 -2.69
C ASP A 113 3.44 1.53 -3.44
N THR A 114 4.61 1.55 -4.09
CA THR A 114 5.19 0.35 -4.71
C THR A 114 5.71 -0.65 -3.68
N TRP A 115 6.46 -0.21 -2.67
CA TRP A 115 6.98 -1.04 -1.57
C TRP A 115 5.87 -1.79 -0.81
N TYR A 116 4.75 -1.10 -0.54
CA TYR A 116 3.56 -1.58 0.14
C TYR A 116 2.70 -2.43 -0.82
N ILE A 117 2.49 -2.04 -2.09
CA ILE A 117 1.86 -2.90 -3.13
C ILE A 117 2.58 -4.26 -3.20
N SER A 118 3.92 -4.23 -3.30
CA SER A 118 4.77 -5.43 -3.33
C SER A 118 4.51 -6.36 -2.15
N ARG A 119 4.21 -5.80 -0.98
CA ARG A 119 3.96 -6.54 0.25
C ARG A 119 2.51 -7.00 0.37
N LEU A 120 1.51 -6.16 0.05
CA LEU A 120 0.11 -6.57 0.01
C LEU A 120 -0.10 -7.75 -0.92
N GLU A 121 0.48 -7.69 -2.11
CA GLU A 121 0.42 -8.76 -3.10
C GLU A 121 1.22 -10.00 -2.67
N ARG A 122 2.42 -9.83 -2.07
CA ARG A 122 3.18 -10.97 -1.50
C ARG A 122 2.41 -11.70 -0.40
N TYR A 123 1.59 -10.99 0.35
CA TYR A 123 0.90 -11.49 1.54
C TYR A 123 -0.63 -11.57 1.38
N ASP A 124 -1.13 -11.54 0.14
CA ASP A 124 -2.55 -11.67 -0.26
C ASP A 124 -3.51 -10.84 0.61
N THR A 125 -3.23 -9.53 0.76
CA THR A 125 -3.99 -8.67 1.67
C THR A 125 -4.72 -7.53 0.98
N LEU A 126 -5.99 -7.34 1.38
CA LEU A 126 -6.85 -6.22 1.02
C LEU A 126 -6.42 -4.94 1.77
N SER A 127 -6.52 -3.79 1.12
CA SER A 127 -6.22 -2.48 1.72
C SER A 127 -6.95 -1.36 1.00
N LEU A 128 -7.11 -0.22 1.65
CA LEU A 128 -7.54 1.04 1.03
C LEU A 128 -6.54 2.14 1.41
N ARG A 129 -6.06 2.91 0.42
CA ARG A 129 -5.07 3.98 0.63
C ARG A 129 -5.63 5.06 1.57
N GLY A 130 -5.00 5.22 2.75
CA GLY A 130 -5.35 6.27 3.71
C GLY A 130 -5.27 7.68 3.11
N ASN A 131 -6.27 8.52 3.41
CA ASN A 131 -6.43 9.85 2.80
C ASN A 131 -6.11 10.97 3.80
N TRP A 132 -4.81 11.28 3.91
CA TRP A 132 -4.23 12.22 4.89
C TRP A 132 -4.53 13.71 4.53
N LEU A 133 -5.81 14.08 4.40
CA LEU A 133 -6.37 15.38 3.96
C LEU A 133 -7.64 15.76 4.78
N SER A 134 -8.11 17.02 4.64
CA SER A 134 -9.22 17.57 5.45
C SER A 134 -10.16 18.50 4.69
N THR A 135 -11.37 18.68 5.20
CA THR A 135 -12.45 19.53 4.62
C THR A 135 -12.77 19.11 3.17
N ALA A 136 -13.04 20.05 2.25
CA ALA A 136 -13.34 19.70 0.87
C ALA A 136 -12.21 18.91 0.18
N ALA A 137 -10.94 19.19 0.52
CA ALA A 137 -9.77 18.53 -0.09
C ALA A 137 -9.77 17.00 0.11
N LEU A 138 -10.38 16.50 1.18
CA LEU A 138 -10.58 15.07 1.45
C LEU A 138 -11.32 14.36 0.30
N HIS A 139 -12.27 15.04 -0.34
CA HIS A 139 -13.11 14.48 -1.42
C HIS A 139 -12.67 14.91 -2.82
N ASP A 140 -11.64 15.76 -2.92
CA ASP A 140 -11.27 16.46 -4.16
C ASP A 140 -10.09 15.77 -4.89
N PHE A 141 -9.08 15.32 -4.13
CA PHE A 141 -7.78 14.94 -4.68
C PHE A 141 -7.53 13.42 -4.81
N LEU A 142 -8.56 12.58 -4.63
CA LEU A 142 -8.45 11.10 -4.65
C LEU A 142 -7.24 10.59 -3.82
N ALA A 143 -7.16 10.98 -2.55
CA ALA A 143 -6.01 10.70 -1.68
C ALA A 143 -4.64 11.13 -2.28
N ARG A 144 -4.59 12.31 -2.92
CA ARG A 144 -3.43 12.94 -3.61
C ARG A 144 -3.01 12.32 -4.94
N LEU A 145 -3.76 11.35 -5.47
CA LEU A 145 -3.52 10.82 -6.82
C LEU A 145 -3.80 11.88 -7.92
N VAL A 146 -4.60 12.92 -7.66
CA VAL A 146 -4.74 14.06 -8.58
C VAL A 146 -4.43 15.39 -7.91
N GLY A 147 -3.83 16.30 -8.67
CA GLY A 147 -3.70 17.72 -8.33
C GLY A 147 -4.64 18.58 -9.19
N LYS A 148 -4.75 19.87 -8.86
CA LYS A 148 -5.44 20.90 -9.67
C LYS A 148 -4.92 22.31 -9.29
N PRO A 149 -5.29 23.39 -10.00
CA PRO A 149 -4.83 24.74 -9.71
C PRO A 149 -4.99 25.13 -8.24
N ASN A 150 -3.92 25.69 -7.67
CA ASN A 150 -3.82 26.14 -6.28
C ASN A 150 -4.00 25.05 -5.19
N ALA A 151 -4.01 23.76 -5.54
CA ALA A 151 -4.07 22.66 -4.56
C ALA A 151 -2.98 22.79 -3.49
N GLY A 152 -3.33 22.56 -2.23
CA GLY A 152 -2.43 22.75 -1.08
C GLY A 152 -2.13 24.20 -0.68
N THR A 153 -2.72 25.20 -1.33
CA THR A 153 -2.49 26.63 -1.03
C THR A 153 -3.75 27.32 -0.47
N SER A 154 -3.61 28.52 0.08
CA SER A 154 -4.73 29.37 0.51
C SER A 154 -5.64 29.85 -0.64
N SER A 155 -5.19 29.76 -1.90
CA SER A 155 -5.95 30.10 -3.11
C SER A 155 -6.69 28.90 -3.71
N TYR A 156 -6.70 27.75 -3.02
CA TYR A 156 -7.44 26.55 -3.37
C TYR A 156 -8.95 26.83 -3.47
N ASN A 157 -9.57 26.47 -4.59
CA ASN A 157 -11.02 26.49 -4.75
C ASN A 157 -11.52 25.04 -4.98
N PRO A 158 -12.34 24.47 -4.07
CA PRO A 158 -12.86 23.11 -4.23
C PRO A 158 -13.76 22.94 -5.46
N THR A 159 -14.43 24.00 -5.92
CA THR A 159 -15.33 23.98 -7.09
C THR A 159 -14.61 24.20 -8.42
N ALA A 160 -13.31 24.50 -8.42
CA ALA A 160 -12.53 24.63 -9.64
C ALA A 160 -12.22 23.25 -10.26
N GLY A 161 -12.19 23.19 -11.60
CA GLY A 161 -11.71 22.04 -12.36
C GLY A 161 -10.23 22.17 -12.77
N GLY A 162 -9.83 21.42 -13.79
CA GLY A 162 -8.44 21.39 -14.28
C GLY A 162 -7.57 20.38 -13.52
N TYR A 163 -8.08 19.16 -13.32
CA TYR A 163 -7.34 18.11 -12.64
C TYR A 163 -6.23 17.53 -13.53
N TRP A 164 -5.13 17.15 -12.89
CA TRP A 164 -4.01 16.45 -13.52
C TRP A 164 -3.52 15.28 -12.64
N PRO A 165 -2.95 14.22 -13.23
CA PRO A 165 -2.35 13.11 -12.48
C PRO A 165 -1.10 13.54 -11.73
N THR A 166 -0.88 12.99 -10.53
CA THR A 166 0.41 13.06 -9.82
C THR A 166 1.29 11.84 -10.13
N GLY A 167 2.54 11.85 -9.66
CA GLY A 167 3.45 10.71 -9.82
C GLY A 167 2.89 9.40 -9.22
N GLU A 168 2.20 9.50 -8.08
CA GLU A 168 1.51 8.37 -7.43
C GLU A 168 0.43 7.77 -8.35
N PHE A 169 -0.36 8.60 -9.04
CA PHE A 169 -1.36 8.10 -9.99
C PHE A 169 -0.73 7.34 -11.16
N GLN A 170 0.46 7.74 -11.64
CA GLN A 170 1.15 6.98 -12.68
C GLN A 170 1.62 5.61 -12.14
N VAL A 171 2.04 5.51 -10.88
CA VAL A 171 2.36 4.23 -10.21
C VAL A 171 1.11 3.35 -10.14
N TYR A 172 0.00 3.84 -9.59
CA TYR A 172 -1.27 3.07 -9.49
C TYR A 172 -1.85 2.70 -10.86
N LYS A 173 -1.75 3.59 -11.86
CA LYS A 173 -2.16 3.34 -13.25
C LYS A 173 -1.30 2.28 -13.92
N TYR A 174 0.02 2.29 -13.70
CA TYR A 174 0.91 1.25 -14.20
C TYR A 174 0.65 -0.08 -13.50
N TYR A 175 0.49 -0.08 -12.18
CA TYR A 175 0.09 -1.27 -11.41
C TYR A 175 -1.20 -1.87 -11.97
N HIS A 176 -2.27 -1.10 -12.07
CA HIS A 176 -3.57 -1.57 -12.55
C HIS A 176 -3.57 -2.04 -14.03
N LEU A 177 -2.91 -1.30 -14.94
CA LEU A 177 -3.02 -1.55 -16.38
C LEU A 177 -1.88 -2.40 -16.97
N ASN A 178 -0.70 -2.43 -16.34
CA ASN A 178 0.47 -3.14 -16.88
C ASN A 178 0.83 -4.40 -16.08
N GLN A 179 0.78 -4.36 -14.74
CA GLN A 179 1.13 -5.51 -13.90
C GLN A 179 -0.02 -6.53 -13.89
N THR A 180 -0.09 -7.33 -14.94
CA THR A 180 -1.22 -8.23 -15.26
C THR A 180 -0.74 -9.65 -15.53
N GLY A 181 -1.65 -10.62 -15.50
CA GLY A 181 -1.37 -12.02 -15.79
C GLY A 181 -0.98 -12.81 -14.55
N ILE A 182 0.20 -13.44 -14.56
CA ILE A 182 0.66 -14.32 -13.48
C ILE A 182 1.58 -13.53 -12.55
N ARG A 183 1.19 -13.38 -11.28
CA ARG A 183 2.05 -12.86 -10.20
C ARG A 183 3.26 -13.76 -9.99
N LEU A 184 4.45 -13.17 -9.92
CA LEU A 184 5.70 -13.86 -9.63
C LEU A 184 6.01 -13.77 -8.13
N GLY A 185 6.75 -14.76 -7.62
CA GLY A 185 7.27 -14.71 -6.25
C GLY A 185 8.37 -13.66 -6.14
N THR A 186 8.27 -12.76 -5.17
CA THR A 186 9.27 -11.72 -4.90
C THR A 186 9.63 -11.68 -3.41
N THR A 187 10.81 -11.15 -3.11
CA THR A 187 11.29 -10.91 -1.73
C THR A 187 11.83 -9.48 -1.66
N GLY A 188 11.52 -8.75 -0.59
CA GLY A 188 12.08 -7.42 -0.35
C GLY A 188 13.55 -7.47 0.05
N SER A 189 14.20 -6.30 0.14
CA SER A 189 15.58 -6.20 0.60
C SER A 189 15.74 -6.60 2.07
N ALA A 190 16.94 -7.08 2.42
CA ALA A 190 17.25 -7.58 3.77
C ALA A 190 17.28 -6.46 4.86
N ASP A 191 17.44 -5.21 4.44
CA ASP A 191 17.32 -4.01 5.29
C ASP A 191 15.85 -3.53 5.45
N GLY A 192 14.92 -4.06 4.64
CA GLY A 192 13.54 -3.59 4.56
C GLY A 192 13.35 -2.24 3.84
N GLY A 193 14.42 -1.59 3.38
CA GLY A 193 14.41 -0.28 2.74
C GLY A 193 13.93 -0.26 1.29
N PHE A 194 13.74 -1.42 0.66
CA PHE A 194 13.35 -1.58 -0.75
C PHE A 194 12.51 -2.83 -0.98
N ASP A 195 11.56 -2.77 -1.92
CA ASP A 195 10.72 -3.92 -2.26
C ASP A 195 10.27 -3.90 -3.74
N VAL A 196 9.89 -5.07 -4.26
CA VAL A 196 9.55 -5.30 -5.67
C VAL A 196 8.28 -6.13 -5.87
N TYR A 197 7.41 -5.67 -6.77
CA TYR A 197 6.25 -6.40 -7.27
C TYR A 197 6.51 -6.84 -8.71
N ALA A 198 6.19 -8.09 -9.05
CA ALA A 198 6.47 -8.59 -10.38
C ALA A 198 5.35 -9.49 -10.92
N THR A 199 5.05 -9.34 -12.21
CA THR A 199 4.13 -10.20 -12.95
C THR A 199 4.74 -10.63 -14.28
N LYS A 200 4.14 -11.65 -14.91
CA LYS A 200 4.36 -11.95 -16.33
C LYS A 200 3.06 -12.08 -17.10
N THR A 201 3.03 -11.48 -18.29
CA THR A 201 1.96 -11.62 -19.29
C THR A 201 2.59 -11.97 -20.63
N GLY A 202 2.24 -13.15 -21.15
CA GLY A 202 2.94 -13.74 -22.29
C GLY A 202 4.46 -13.84 -22.04
N SER A 203 5.23 -13.55 -23.08
CA SER A 203 6.70 -13.47 -23.09
C SER A 203 7.29 -12.17 -22.51
N VAL A 204 6.59 -11.50 -21.58
CA VAL A 204 7.10 -10.28 -20.92
C VAL A 204 7.01 -10.41 -19.41
N VAL A 205 8.12 -10.13 -18.72
CA VAL A 205 8.18 -9.91 -17.27
C VAL A 205 8.19 -8.40 -17.01
N LYS A 206 7.41 -7.97 -16.01
CA LYS A 206 7.36 -6.58 -15.54
C LYS A 206 7.63 -6.54 -14.04
N ILE A 207 8.51 -5.64 -13.59
CA ILE A 207 8.89 -5.48 -12.19
C ILE A 207 8.70 -4.01 -11.81
N LEU A 208 7.83 -3.71 -10.85
CA LEU A 208 7.61 -2.38 -10.28
C LEU A 208 8.29 -2.35 -8.92
N CYS A 209 9.16 -1.38 -8.64
CA CYS A 209 9.97 -1.31 -7.42
C CYS A 209 10.05 0.08 -6.79
N GLY A 210 10.21 0.12 -5.47
CA GLY A 210 10.19 1.34 -4.67
C GLY A 210 11.02 1.18 -3.39
N SER A 211 11.68 2.27 -2.98
CA SER A 211 12.28 2.36 -1.65
C SER A 211 11.24 2.69 -0.59
N ARG A 212 11.57 2.54 0.69
CA ARG A 212 10.67 2.80 1.83
C ARG A 212 10.65 4.28 2.24
N ALA A 213 10.51 5.18 1.26
CA ALA A 213 10.80 6.61 1.39
C ALA A 213 12.28 6.91 1.75
N GLU A 214 13.19 6.12 1.19
CA GLU A 214 14.63 6.19 1.44
C GLU A 214 15.42 6.45 0.14
N THR A 215 16.63 7.02 0.24
CA THR A 215 17.58 7.12 -0.87
C THR A 215 18.68 6.07 -0.73
N GLY A 216 19.07 5.43 -1.83
CA GLY A 216 20.03 4.34 -1.79
C GLY A 216 20.24 3.68 -3.15
N THR A 217 21.00 2.60 -3.15
CA THR A 217 21.17 1.70 -4.29
C THR A 217 20.88 0.28 -3.83
N TRP A 218 20.00 -0.44 -4.52
CA TRP A 218 19.67 -1.83 -4.22
C TRP A 218 19.80 -2.69 -5.49
N ASP A 219 20.22 -3.94 -5.31
CA ASP A 219 20.29 -4.93 -6.38
C ASP A 219 18.95 -5.66 -6.54
N ILE A 220 18.44 -5.71 -7.77
CA ILE A 220 17.36 -6.59 -8.19
C ILE A 220 18.00 -7.84 -8.80
N THR A 221 17.67 -9.01 -8.26
CA THR A 221 18.10 -10.30 -8.81
C THR A 221 16.89 -11.12 -9.21
N VAL A 222 16.83 -11.53 -10.48
CA VAL A 222 15.83 -12.47 -11.00
C VAL A 222 16.49 -13.83 -11.21
N THR A 223 15.96 -14.84 -10.54
CA THR A 223 16.42 -16.24 -10.60
C THR A 223 15.39 -17.11 -11.34
N ASN A 224 15.75 -18.36 -11.66
CA ASN A 224 14.86 -19.34 -12.27
C ASN A 224 14.35 -18.90 -13.65
N LEU A 225 15.22 -18.27 -14.45
CA LEU A 225 14.95 -17.82 -15.81
C LEU A 225 14.56 -18.99 -16.74
N ALA A 226 15.05 -20.21 -16.46
CA ALA A 226 14.67 -21.44 -17.14
C ALA A 226 13.18 -21.78 -17.00
N SER A 227 12.50 -21.34 -15.92
CA SER A 227 11.03 -21.44 -15.81
C SER A 227 10.26 -20.49 -16.75
N LEU A 228 10.97 -19.54 -17.37
CA LEU A 228 10.47 -18.70 -18.46
C LEU A 228 10.78 -19.33 -19.83
N GLY A 229 11.62 -20.37 -19.90
CA GLY A 229 12.06 -21.00 -21.15
C GLY A 229 13.41 -20.48 -21.68
N LEU A 230 14.08 -19.59 -20.93
CA LEU A 230 15.43 -19.12 -21.26
C LEU A 230 16.47 -20.23 -21.03
N PRO A 231 17.62 -20.22 -21.74
CA PRO A 231 18.76 -21.07 -21.41
C PRO A 231 19.35 -20.72 -20.03
N SER A 232 20.26 -21.55 -19.50
CA SER A 232 20.93 -21.29 -18.21
C SER A 232 21.90 -20.10 -18.21
N SER A 233 22.21 -19.55 -19.39
CA SER A 233 23.11 -18.41 -19.59
C SER A 233 22.84 -17.74 -20.94
N GLY A 234 22.92 -16.41 -21.00
CA GLY A 234 22.62 -15.62 -22.20
C GLY A 234 22.65 -14.13 -21.90
N SER A 235 21.77 -13.36 -22.57
CA SER A 235 21.52 -11.95 -22.26
C SER A 235 20.02 -11.63 -22.32
N ILE A 236 19.55 -10.72 -21.47
CA ILE A 236 18.24 -10.06 -21.60
C ILE A 236 18.42 -8.56 -21.79
N THR A 237 17.51 -7.91 -22.52
CA THR A 237 17.45 -6.45 -22.63
C THR A 237 16.32 -5.93 -21.75
N ILE A 238 16.67 -5.13 -20.76
CA ILE A 238 15.74 -4.55 -19.78
C ILE A 238 15.45 -3.11 -20.19
N THR A 239 14.17 -2.77 -20.29
CA THR A 239 13.68 -1.39 -20.46
C THR A 239 13.38 -0.81 -19.10
N THR A 240 13.86 0.41 -18.81
CA THR A 240 13.69 1.06 -17.50
C THR A 240 12.76 2.26 -17.61
N TYR A 241 11.80 2.37 -16.69
CA TYR A 241 10.91 3.52 -16.54
C TYR A 241 11.07 4.13 -15.15
N GLU A 242 11.13 5.46 -15.06
CA GLU A 242 11.04 6.22 -13.81
C GLU A 242 9.62 6.78 -13.64
N PHE A 243 9.09 6.74 -12.41
CA PHE A 243 7.92 7.50 -11.99
C PHE A 243 8.42 8.74 -11.25
N PRO A 244 8.50 9.90 -11.92
CA PRO A 244 9.10 11.09 -11.34
C PRO A 244 8.18 11.75 -10.32
N TRP A 245 8.77 12.49 -9.38
CA TRP A 245 8.04 13.26 -8.37
C TRP A 245 8.30 14.76 -8.55
N THR A 246 7.25 15.51 -8.92
CA THR A 246 7.30 16.97 -9.09
C THR A 246 6.89 17.69 -7.80
N SER A 247 5.71 17.36 -7.23
CA SER A 247 5.31 17.71 -5.86
C SER A 247 4.07 16.91 -5.42
N GLN A 248 3.60 17.12 -4.18
CA GLN A 248 2.39 16.48 -3.63
C GLN A 248 1.11 16.70 -4.45
N PHE A 249 1.03 17.79 -5.21
CA PHE A 249 -0.05 18.06 -6.16
C PHE A 249 0.51 18.41 -7.55
N GLY A 250 1.73 17.95 -7.85
CA GLY A 250 2.44 18.27 -9.08
C GLY A 250 2.00 17.39 -10.24
N GLU A 251 1.88 17.98 -11.42
CA GLU A 251 1.52 17.31 -12.67
C GLU A 251 2.62 16.32 -13.09
N VAL A 252 2.22 15.10 -13.47
CA VAL A 252 3.06 14.04 -14.04
C VAL A 252 2.23 13.22 -15.04
N ASP A 253 2.29 13.55 -16.33
CA ASP A 253 1.45 12.93 -17.37
C ASP A 253 1.74 11.45 -17.64
N SER A 254 3.00 11.03 -17.50
CA SER A 254 3.46 9.67 -17.79
C SER A 254 4.79 9.32 -17.10
N PRO A 255 5.11 8.03 -16.92
CA PRO A 255 6.44 7.58 -16.55
C PRO A 255 7.47 7.92 -17.63
N VAL A 256 8.70 8.25 -17.22
CA VAL A 256 9.80 8.58 -18.12
C VAL A 256 10.55 7.31 -18.51
N ASN A 257 10.60 6.98 -19.81
CA ASN A 257 11.44 5.89 -20.30
C ASN A 257 12.92 6.31 -20.25
N LEU A 258 13.72 5.63 -19.43
CA LEU A 258 15.16 5.88 -19.26
C LEU A 258 16.02 5.09 -20.26
N GLY A 259 15.40 4.33 -21.17
CA GLY A 259 16.06 3.56 -22.23
C GLY A 259 16.19 2.08 -21.89
N GLN A 260 17.12 1.41 -22.58
CA GLN A 260 17.34 -0.02 -22.50
C GLN A 260 18.80 -0.37 -22.19
N VAL A 261 18.99 -1.37 -21.33
CA VAL A 261 20.32 -1.92 -20.99
C VAL A 261 20.27 -3.44 -21.17
N THR A 262 21.30 -3.99 -21.82
CA THR A 262 21.43 -5.45 -22.01
C THR A 262 22.33 -6.03 -20.94
N HIS A 263 21.77 -6.93 -20.14
CA HIS A 263 22.46 -7.63 -19.06
C HIS A 263 22.74 -9.07 -19.48
N THR A 264 24.00 -9.49 -19.41
CA THR A 264 24.38 -10.91 -19.47
C THR A 264 23.94 -11.62 -18.20
N TYR A 265 23.59 -12.89 -18.32
CA TYR A 265 23.13 -13.73 -17.21
C TYR A 265 23.74 -15.13 -17.29
N THR A 266 23.87 -15.79 -16.15
CA THR A 266 24.49 -17.12 -16.04
C THR A 266 24.06 -17.80 -14.74
N GLY A 267 24.17 -19.13 -14.67
CA GLY A 267 23.70 -19.89 -13.51
C GLY A 267 22.21 -19.72 -13.24
N ASP A 268 21.41 -19.52 -14.30
CA ASP A 268 19.96 -19.31 -14.25
C ASP A 268 19.51 -18.05 -13.46
N SER A 269 20.39 -17.03 -13.40
CA SER A 269 20.17 -15.80 -12.65
C SER A 269 20.75 -14.56 -13.34
N VAL A 270 20.06 -13.42 -13.21
CA VAL A 270 20.47 -12.09 -13.68
C VAL A 270 20.33 -11.06 -12.56
N THR A 271 21.29 -10.14 -12.46
CA THR A 271 21.32 -9.09 -11.42
C THR A 271 21.64 -7.73 -12.03
N TRP A 272 20.95 -6.69 -11.57
CA TRP A 272 21.24 -5.29 -11.87
C TRP A 272 20.87 -4.39 -10.68
N TRP A 273 21.44 -3.20 -10.61
CA TRP A 273 21.14 -2.24 -9.53
C TRP A 273 20.13 -1.18 -9.97
N VAL A 274 19.39 -0.65 -9.01
CA VAL A 274 18.55 0.56 -9.12
C VAL A 274 18.97 1.57 -8.06
N LYS A 275 19.05 2.86 -8.41
CA LYS A 275 19.47 3.94 -7.50
C LYS A 275 18.37 4.98 -7.31
N PHE A 276 17.83 5.05 -6.11
CA PHE A 276 16.88 6.07 -5.68
C PHE A 276 17.67 7.31 -5.24
N SER A 277 17.77 8.30 -6.14
CA SER A 277 18.37 9.61 -5.83
C SER A 277 17.38 10.58 -5.16
N SER A 278 16.12 10.16 -5.03
CA SER A 278 15.03 10.83 -4.30
C SER A 278 14.25 9.77 -3.54
N PRO A 279 13.76 10.03 -2.31
CA PRO A 279 12.90 9.10 -1.59
C PRO A 279 11.49 8.99 -2.18
N ASN A 280 11.13 9.84 -3.16
CA ASN A 280 9.77 9.94 -3.70
C ASN A 280 9.63 9.42 -5.14
N THR A 281 10.69 8.89 -5.76
CA THR A 281 10.58 8.22 -7.08
C THR A 281 10.31 6.72 -6.91
N ALA A 282 9.71 6.13 -7.94
CA ALA A 282 9.63 4.67 -8.13
C ALA A 282 10.18 4.30 -9.51
N TYR A 283 10.46 3.02 -9.76
CA TYR A 283 10.95 2.54 -11.05
C TYR A 283 10.20 1.28 -11.50
N ALA A 284 10.07 1.11 -12.82
CA ALA A 284 9.67 -0.17 -13.41
C ALA A 284 10.72 -0.68 -14.40
N PHE A 285 10.86 -2.01 -14.46
CA PHE A 285 11.74 -2.72 -15.36
C PHE A 285 10.92 -3.74 -16.17
N GLU A 286 11.04 -3.71 -17.49
CA GLU A 286 10.37 -4.66 -18.39
C GLU A 286 11.38 -5.37 -19.28
N PHE A 287 11.29 -6.71 -19.39
CA PHE A 287 12.07 -7.49 -20.33
C PHE A 287 11.25 -8.60 -20.98
N ALA A 288 11.58 -8.89 -22.25
CA ALA A 288 10.99 -9.99 -23.00
C ALA A 288 11.87 -11.25 -22.93
N TYR A 289 11.26 -12.42 -23.12
CA TYR A 289 11.91 -13.74 -23.03
C TYR A 289 11.36 -14.75 -24.06
#